data_AF-A0A417YSC2-F1
#
_entry.id   AF-A0A417YSC2-F1
#
_cell.length_a   1.000
_cell.length_b   1.000
_cell.length_c   1.000
_cell.angle_alpha   90.00
_cell.angle_beta   90.00
_cell.angle_gamma   90.00
#
_symmetry.space_group_name_H-M   'P 1'
#
loop_
_entity.id
_entity.type
_entity.pdbx_description
1 polymer ?
#
loop_
_entity_poly.entity_id
_entity_poly.type
_entity_poly.pdbx_seq_one_letter_code
_entity_poly.pdbx_strand_id
1 'polypeptide(L)'
;MKRSRFLLLIMAILAIGIISACSSLDTANLELDQKHLALPDYVTNSPKKVEETYLLAAQYPEVLESVPCYCGCGAESGHENNLDCFVVDMDDNQAVTEWTPHGTA
;
A
#
# COMPACT_ATOMS: atom_id res chain seq x y z
N MET A 1 5.63 41.85 -20.18
CA MET A 1 4.49 41.83 -19.23
C MET A 1 3.58 40.60 -19.36
N LYS A 2 3.05 40.25 -20.54
CA LYS A 2 2.14 39.08 -20.71
C LYS A 2 2.79 37.71 -20.38
N ARG A 3 4.05 37.51 -20.80
CA ARG A 3 4.82 36.27 -20.53
C ARG A 3 5.16 36.06 -19.05
N SER A 4 5.48 37.14 -18.33
CA SER A 4 5.77 37.08 -16.88
C SER A 4 4.51 36.80 -16.06
N ARG A 5 3.35 37.34 -16.46
CA ARG A 5 2.06 37.00 -15.84
C ARG A 5 1.66 35.55 -16.08
N PHE A 6 1.94 35.02 -17.27
CA PHE A 6 1.70 33.61 -17.60
C PHE A 6 2.59 32.65 -16.79
N LEU A 7 3.87 32.99 -16.61
CA LEU A 7 4.80 32.23 -15.77
C LEU A 7 4.38 32.21 -14.29
N LEU A 8 3.89 33.35 -13.77
CA LEU A 8 3.37 33.43 -12.40
C LEU A 8 2.11 32.58 -12.20
N LEU A 9 1.22 32.51 -13.20
CA LEU A 9 0.04 31.64 -13.15
C LEU A 9 0.42 30.16 -13.14
N ILE A 10 1.39 29.74 -13.96
CA ILE A 10 1.87 28.34 -13.96
C ILE A 10 2.49 27.97 -12.61
N MET A 11 3.33 28.85 -12.04
CA MET A 11 3.91 28.64 -10.70
C MET A 11 2.83 28.51 -9.62
N ALA A 12 1.78 29.35 -9.67
CA ALA A 12 0.68 29.28 -8.71
C ALA A 12 -0.11 27.96 -8.84
N ILE A 13 -0.38 27.50 -10.08
CA ILE A 13 -1.08 26.23 -10.32
C ILE A 13 -0.25 25.04 -9.83
N LEU A 14 1.07 25.04 -10.11
CA LEU A 14 1.98 24.01 -9.60
C LEU A 14 2.04 24.00 -8.07
N ALA A 15 2.10 25.18 -7.43
CA ALA A 15 2.08 25.29 -5.98
C ALA A 15 0.79 24.74 -5.36
N ILE A 16 -0.38 24.99 -5.98
CA ILE A 16 -1.66 24.45 -5.52
C ILE A 16 -1.69 22.92 -5.63
N GLY A 17 -1.20 22.36 -6.74
CA GLY A 17 -1.13 20.91 -6.95
C GLY A 17 -0.26 20.17 -5.92
N ILE A 18 0.80 20.81 -5.43
CA ILE A 18 1.68 20.22 -4.41
C ILE A 18 0.98 20.11 -3.04
N ILE A 19 0.03 21.00 -2.72
CA ILE A 19 -0.63 21.03 -1.41
C ILE A 19 -1.71 19.93 -1.30
N SER A 20 -2.37 19.56 -2.41
CA SER A 20 -3.43 18.55 -2.41
C SER A 20 -2.95 17.10 -2.23
N ALA A 21 -1.65 16.84 -2.39
CA ALA A 21 -1.09 15.48 -2.30
C ALA A 21 -0.95 14.96 -0.85
N CYS A 22 -1.05 15.81 0.17
CA CYS A 22 -0.96 15.43 1.58
C CYS A 22 -2.35 15.34 2.23
N SER A 23 -3.20 14.43 1.76
CA SER A 23 -4.41 14.04 2.50
C SER A 23 -4.17 12.65 3.09
N SER A 24 -4.15 12.53 4.41
CA SER A 24 -4.00 11.23 5.10
C SER A 24 -5.23 10.35 4.83
N LEU A 25 -5.01 9.07 4.51
CA LEU A 25 -6.08 8.08 4.44
C LEU A 25 -6.73 7.93 5.82
N ASP A 26 -8.06 7.97 5.87
CA ASP A 26 -8.82 7.65 7.06
C ASP A 26 -8.95 6.13 7.18
N THR A 27 -8.23 5.56 8.15
CA THR A 27 -8.20 4.12 8.41
C THR A 27 -9.23 3.68 9.46
N ALA A 28 -10.09 4.59 9.93
CA ALA A 28 -10.99 4.32 11.06
C ALA A 28 -12.02 3.21 10.83
N ASN A 29 -12.30 2.85 9.56
CA ASN A 29 -13.24 1.80 9.17
C ASN A 29 -12.63 0.84 8.13
N LEU A 30 -11.33 0.58 8.19
CA LEU A 30 -10.73 -0.48 7.37
C LEU A 30 -11.25 -1.83 7.83
N GLU A 31 -11.90 -2.55 6.93
CA GLU A 31 -12.38 -3.91 7.12
C GLU A 31 -11.87 -4.78 5.97
N LEU A 32 -11.65 -6.06 6.24
CA LEU A 32 -11.26 -7.02 5.21
C LEU A 32 -12.49 -7.36 4.36
N ASP A 33 -12.37 -7.22 3.04
CA ASP A 33 -13.40 -7.71 2.12
C ASP A 33 -13.56 -9.24 2.26
N GLN A 34 -14.80 -9.72 2.26
CA GLN A 34 -15.14 -11.14 2.44
C GLN A 34 -14.54 -12.06 1.38
N LYS A 35 -14.10 -11.52 0.24
CA LYS A 35 -13.40 -12.32 -0.78
C LYS A 35 -12.06 -12.87 -0.28
N HIS A 36 -11.38 -12.16 0.62
CA HIS A 36 -10.05 -12.56 1.08
C HIS A 36 -10.13 -13.65 2.17
N LEU A 37 -9.10 -14.48 2.25
CA LEU A 37 -8.91 -15.39 3.37
C LEU A 37 -8.85 -14.59 4.68
N ALA A 38 -9.49 -15.09 5.74
CA ALA A 38 -9.48 -14.43 7.04
C ALA A 38 -8.05 -14.17 7.55
N LEU A 39 -7.86 -13.03 8.24
CA LEU A 39 -6.57 -12.70 8.84
C LEU A 39 -6.19 -13.77 9.88
N PRO A 40 -4.96 -14.31 9.83
CA PRO A 40 -4.49 -15.31 10.78
C PRO A 40 -4.09 -14.68 12.11
N ASP A 41 -3.97 -15.50 13.15
CA ASP A 41 -3.70 -15.07 14.53
C ASP A 41 -2.43 -14.22 14.70
N TYR A 42 -1.40 -14.44 13.88
CA TYR A 42 -0.18 -13.64 13.96
C TYR A 42 -0.40 -12.19 13.49
N VAL A 43 -1.42 -11.94 12.67
CA VAL A 43 -1.83 -10.59 12.27
C VAL A 43 -2.77 -9.98 13.31
N THR A 44 -3.81 -10.70 13.72
CA THR A 44 -4.82 -10.16 14.65
C THR A 44 -4.29 -9.95 16.07
N ASN A 45 -3.20 -10.61 16.45
CA ASN A 45 -2.51 -10.38 17.72
C ASN A 45 -1.33 -9.38 17.61
N SER A 46 -1.09 -8.81 16.43
CA SER A 46 -0.03 -7.82 16.22
C SER A 46 -0.46 -6.41 16.68
N PRO A 47 0.46 -5.43 16.76
CA PRO A 47 0.06 -4.04 16.99
C PRO A 47 -0.94 -3.59 15.92
N LYS A 48 -1.97 -2.80 16.30
CA LYS A 48 -3.05 -2.35 15.39
C LYS A 48 -2.56 -1.86 14.01
N LYS A 49 -1.43 -1.14 13.99
CA LYS A 49 -0.85 -0.61 12.75
C LYS A 49 -0.39 -1.71 11.78
N VAL A 50 0.09 -2.84 12.31
CA VAL A 50 0.47 -4.01 11.51
C VAL A 50 -0.77 -4.65 10.91
N GLU A 51 -1.81 -4.90 11.73
CA GLU A 51 -3.11 -5.38 11.24
C GLU A 51 -3.70 -4.49 10.15
N GLU A 52 -3.75 -3.16 10.37
CA GLU A 52 -4.18 -2.17 9.37
C GLU A 52 -3.36 -2.26 8.06
N THR A 53 -2.07 -2.57 8.16
CA THR A 53 -1.20 -2.70 6.98
C THR A 53 -1.53 -3.96 6.18
N TYR A 54 -1.86 -5.08 6.84
CA TYR A 54 -2.33 -6.29 6.15
C TYR A 54 -3.66 -6.05 5.43
N LEU A 55 -4.59 -5.31 6.04
CA LEU A 55 -5.85 -4.91 5.40
C LEU A 55 -5.59 -4.07 4.15
N LEU A 56 -4.69 -3.09 4.24
CA LEU A 56 -4.32 -2.24 3.11
C LEU A 56 -3.60 -3.02 2.01
N ALA A 57 -2.75 -3.99 2.35
CA ALA A 57 -2.09 -4.86 1.38
C ALA A 57 -3.10 -5.68 0.58
N ALA A 58 -4.17 -6.17 1.24
CA ALA A 58 -5.27 -6.88 0.59
C ALA A 58 -6.10 -5.97 -0.33
N GLN A 59 -6.32 -4.72 0.10
CA GLN A 59 -7.20 -3.77 -0.59
C GLN A 59 -6.53 -3.06 -1.78
N TYR A 60 -5.22 -2.85 -1.71
CA TYR A 60 -4.45 -2.15 -2.73
C TYR A 60 -3.20 -2.94 -3.17
N PRO A 61 -3.36 -4.20 -3.60
CA PRO A 61 -2.21 -5.05 -3.96
C PRO A 61 -1.37 -4.43 -5.08
N GLU A 62 -1.99 -3.80 -6.07
CA GLU A 62 -1.31 -3.16 -7.20
C GLU A 62 -0.40 -2.01 -6.77
N VAL A 63 -0.75 -1.33 -5.66
CA VAL A 63 0.08 -0.25 -5.11
C VAL A 63 1.35 -0.85 -4.54
N LEU A 64 1.24 -1.95 -3.78
CA LEU A 64 2.41 -2.61 -3.19
C LEU A 64 3.26 -3.31 -4.25
N GLU A 65 2.65 -3.88 -5.30
CA GLU A 65 3.36 -4.46 -6.45
C GLU A 65 4.22 -3.44 -7.18
N SER A 66 3.74 -2.20 -7.28
CA SER A 66 4.47 -1.11 -7.94
C SER A 66 5.70 -0.63 -7.15
N VAL A 67 5.82 -1.02 -5.87
CA VAL A 67 6.88 -0.58 -5.00
C VAL A 67 7.89 -1.72 -4.78
N PRO A 68 9.14 -1.57 -5.25
CA PRO A 68 10.17 -2.60 -5.04
C PRO A 68 10.49 -2.75 -3.55
N CYS A 69 10.85 -3.97 -3.16
CA CYS A 69 11.26 -4.28 -1.80
C CYS A 69 12.73 -3.93 -1.56
N TYR A 70 13.01 -3.27 -0.42
CA TYR A 70 14.35 -2.84 -0.03
C TYR A 70 14.86 -3.50 1.26
N CYS A 71 14.19 -4.57 1.72
CA CYS A 71 14.55 -5.28 2.94
C CYS A 71 15.89 -6.05 2.83
N GLY A 72 16.49 -6.12 1.65
CA GLY A 72 17.79 -6.77 1.43
C GLY A 72 17.72 -8.30 1.28
N CYS A 73 16.54 -8.91 1.44
CA CYS A 73 16.31 -10.33 1.16
C CYS A 73 16.37 -10.64 -0.35
N GLY A 74 15.97 -9.66 -1.18
CA GLY A 74 16.06 -9.72 -2.64
C GLY A 74 15.29 -10.87 -3.29
N ALA A 75 15.49 -11.02 -4.60
CA ALA A 75 14.91 -12.11 -5.40
C ALA A 75 15.43 -13.51 -5.02
N GLU A 76 16.47 -13.59 -4.17
CA GLU A 76 17.04 -14.86 -3.71
C GLU A 76 16.06 -15.65 -2.83
N SER A 77 15.14 -14.94 -2.17
CA SER A 77 14.00 -15.52 -1.44
C SER A 77 12.74 -15.64 -2.30
N GLY A 78 12.78 -15.25 -3.57
CA GLY A 78 11.62 -15.24 -4.47
C GLY A 78 10.66 -14.05 -4.29
N HIS A 79 11.02 -13.03 -3.50
CA HIS A 79 10.22 -11.82 -3.35
C HIS A 79 10.53 -10.85 -4.50
N GLU A 80 9.50 -10.32 -5.14
CA GLU A 80 9.56 -9.41 -6.28
C GLU A 80 9.29 -7.95 -5.87
N ASN A 81 8.38 -7.72 -4.93
CA ASN A 81 7.90 -6.38 -4.57
C ASN A 81 7.41 -6.32 -3.10
N ASN A 82 6.85 -5.18 -2.69
CA ASN A 82 6.40 -4.98 -1.31
C ASN A 82 5.18 -5.82 -0.92
N LEU A 83 4.40 -6.33 -1.88
CA LEU A 83 3.21 -7.15 -1.60
C LEU A 83 3.62 -8.48 -0.94
N ASP A 84 4.76 -9.02 -1.35
CA ASP A 84 5.31 -10.30 -0.86
C ASP A 84 5.68 -10.28 0.63
N CYS A 85 5.72 -9.09 1.26
CA CYS A 85 5.85 -8.97 2.70
C CYS A 85 4.58 -9.42 3.46
N PHE A 86 3.43 -9.45 2.79
CA PHE A 86 2.12 -9.64 3.43
C PHE A 86 1.35 -10.83 2.85
N VAL A 87 1.42 -11.02 1.53
CA VAL A 87 0.62 -11.99 0.77
C VAL A 87 1.56 -12.96 0.06
N VAL A 88 1.25 -14.26 0.15
CA VAL A 88 1.97 -15.32 -0.58
C VAL A 88 1.28 -15.61 -1.91
N ASP A 89 -0.05 -15.62 -1.93
CA ASP A 89 -0.83 -15.99 -3.10
C ASP A 89 -2.16 -15.22 -3.17
N MET A 90 -2.59 -14.97 -4.40
CA MET A 90 -3.91 -14.40 -4.73
C MET A 90 -4.53 -15.13 -5.92
N ASP A 91 -5.85 -15.26 -5.91
CA ASP A 91 -6.59 -15.85 -7.03
C ASP A 91 -6.82 -14.85 -8.19
N ASP A 92 -7.44 -15.33 -9.27
CA ASP A 92 -7.78 -14.52 -10.45
C ASP A 92 -8.73 -13.33 -10.15
N ASN A 93 -9.39 -13.32 -8.99
CA ASN A 93 -10.26 -12.23 -8.52
C ASN A 93 -9.55 -11.27 -7.54
N GLN A 94 -8.22 -11.41 -7.41
CA GLN A 94 -7.41 -10.70 -6.42
C GLN A 94 -7.93 -10.93 -5.00
N ALA A 95 -8.47 -12.12 -4.71
CA ALA A 95 -8.71 -12.56 -3.34
C ALA A 95 -7.42 -13.14 -2.79
N VAL A 96 -7.07 -12.77 -1.55
CA VAL A 96 -5.88 -13.37 -0.91
C VAL A 96 -6.24 -14.79 -0.52
N THR A 97 -5.44 -15.74 -0.99
CA THR A 97 -5.60 -17.18 -0.74
C THR A 97 -4.60 -17.70 0.27
N GLU A 98 -3.47 -17.01 0.45
CA GLU A 98 -2.44 -17.35 1.42
C GLU A 98 -1.71 -16.10 1.96
N TRP A 99 -1.59 -16.01 3.29
CA TRP A 99 -0.89 -14.94 3.99
C TRP A 99 0.51 -15.38 4.44
N THR A 100 1.43 -14.44 4.61
CA THR A 100 2.74 -14.68 5.26
C THR A 100 2.87 -13.89 6.57
N PRO A 101 3.61 -14.39 7.58
CA PRO A 101 3.91 -13.62 8.80
C PRO A 101 5.05 -12.61 8.62
N HIS A 102 5.66 -12.49 7.44
CA HIS A 102 6.87 -11.68 7.24
C HIS A 102 6.70 -10.20 7.68
N GLY A 103 5.57 -9.58 7.35
CA GLY A 103 5.24 -8.20 7.75
C GLY A 103 4.90 -8.00 9.24
N THR A 104 4.93 -9.06 10.06
CA THR A 104 4.73 -8.97 11.52
C THR A 104 6.02 -8.99 12.34
N ALA A 105 7.17 -9.20 11.69
CA ALA A 105 8.49 -9.30 12.32
C ALA A 105 9.18 -7.96 12.55
#